data_AF-A0A660PF15-F1
#
_entry.id   AF-A0A660PF15-F1
#
_cell.length_a   1.000
_cell.length_b   1.000
_cell.length_c   1.000
_cell.angle_alpha   90.00
_cell.angle_beta   90.00
_cell.angle_gamma   90.00
#
_symmetry.space_group_name_H-M   'P 1'
#
loop_
_entity.id
_entity.type
_entity.pdbx_description
1 polymer ?
#
loop_
_entity_poly.entity_id
_entity_poly.type
_entity_poly.pdbx_seq_one_letter_code
_entity_poly.pdbx_strand_id
1 'polypeptide(L)' 'QISCADVNGDLSFDNIDLTYLLSFLYGDGPPPAYPGGGDVDNSGNLNVADAMYMINYRLNSGQPPGCGD' A
#
# COMPACT_ATOMS: atom_id res chain seq x y z
N GLN A 1 4.06 -8.05 -12.70
CA GLN A 1 3.63 -8.56 -11.39
C GLN A 1 2.87 -7.44 -10.71
N ILE A 2 1.70 -7.73 -10.16
CA ILE A 2 0.87 -6.72 -9.49
C ILE A 2 1.32 -6.69 -8.04
N SER A 3 2.06 -5.66 -7.64
CA SER A 3 2.48 -5.48 -6.24
C SER A 3 1.29 -5.02 -5.42
N CYS A 4 1.12 -5.53 -4.20
CA CYS A 4 0.14 -4.94 -3.27
C CYS A 4 0.49 -3.49 -2.89
N ALA A 5 1.73 -3.06 -3.12
CA ALA A 5 2.14 -1.68 -2.89
C ALA A 5 1.72 -0.71 -4.01
N ASP A 6 1.29 -1.24 -5.17
CA ASP A 6 0.63 -0.49 -6.25
C ASP A 6 -0.88 -0.42 -5.93
N VAL A 7 -1.23 0.51 -5.04
CA VAL A 7 -2.57 0.64 -4.48
C VAL A 7 -3.50 1.30 -5.49
N ASN A 8 -2.96 2.23 -6.30
CA ASN A 8 -3.73 2.98 -7.28
C ASN A 8 -3.85 2.27 -8.65
N GLY A 9 -3.06 1.22 -8.89
CA GLY A 9 -3.07 0.43 -10.12
C GLY A 9 -2.34 1.07 -11.30
N ASP A 10 -1.39 1.97 -11.05
CA ASP A 10 -0.62 2.67 -12.08
C ASP A 10 0.70 1.98 -12.46
N LEU A 11 0.95 0.80 -11.88
CA LEU A 11 2.15 -0.03 -12.09
C LEU A 11 3.43 0.60 -11.54
N SER A 12 3.31 1.63 -10.71
CA SER A 12 4.40 2.26 -9.97
C SER A 12 4.15 2.09 -8.48
N PHE A 13 5.22 1.94 -7.72
CA PHE A 13 5.16 2.15 -6.28
C PHE A 13 5.78 3.51 -5.99
N ASP A 14 4.96 4.49 -5.63
CA ASP A 14 5.37 5.85 -5.28
C ASP A 14 4.60 6.45 -4.08
N ASN A 15 4.63 7.78 -3.91
CA ASN A 15 3.94 8.46 -2.81
C ASN A 15 2.43 8.63 -3.08
N ILE A 16 1.99 8.43 -4.31
CA ILE A 16 0.59 8.43 -4.72
C ILE A 16 -0.10 7.22 -4.11
N ASP A 17 0.53 6.03 -4.07
CA ASP A 17 -0.03 4.85 -3.40
C ASP A 17 -0.35 5.08 -1.93
N LEU A 18 0.59 5.69 -1.20
CA LEU A 18 0.39 6.05 0.20
C LEU A 18 -0.77 7.04 0.37
N THR A 19 -0.82 8.07 -0.48
CA THR A 19 -1.89 9.08 -0.42
C THR A 19 -3.25 8.48 -0.79
N TYR A 20 -3.27 7.57 -1.75
CA TYR A 20 -4.45 6.82 -2.18
C TYR A 20 -4.96 5.94 -1.04
N LEU A 21 -4.07 5.15 -0.41
CA LEU A 21 -4.40 4.31 0.73
C LEU A 21 -4.99 5.12 1.89
N LEU A 22 -4.35 6.24 2.27
CA LEU A 22 -4.87 7.11 3.33
C LEU A 22 -6.23 7.72 2.98
N SER A 23 -6.45 8.05 1.71
CA SER A 23 -7.75 8.58 1.23
C SER A 23 -8.85 7.54 1.33
N PHE A 24 -8.54 6.26 1.09
CA PHE A 24 -9.48 5.16 1.30
C PHE A 24 -9.76 4.89 2.79
N LEU A 25 -8.71 4.87 3.63
CA LEU A 25 -8.83 4.54 5.05
C LEU A 25 -9.53 5.64 5.87
N TYR A 26 -9.31 6.91 5.52
CA TYR A 26 -9.69 8.05 6.35
C TYR A 26 -10.48 9.14 5.61
N GLY A 27 -10.75 8.95 4.33
CA GLY A 27 -11.55 9.87 3.53
C GLY A 27 -12.63 9.13 2.74
N ASP A 28 -13.10 9.77 1.67
CA ASP A 28 -14.07 9.21 0.72
C ASP A 28 -13.36 8.67 -0.54
N GLY A 29 -12.10 8.24 -0.39
CA GLY A 29 -11.31 7.69 -1.49
C GLY A 29 -11.86 6.34 -1.98
N PRO A 30 -11.62 5.99 -3.26
CA PRO A 30 -11.97 4.67 -3.79
C PRO A 30 -11.18 3.54 -3.10
N PRO A 31 -11.70 2.29 -3.11
CA PRO A 31 -10.95 1.14 -2.64
C PRO A 31 -9.72 0.86 -3.52
N PRO A 32 -8.71 0.11 -3.03
CA PRO A 32 -7.54 -0.29 -3.81
C PRO A 32 -7.90 -0.93 -5.16
N ALA A 33 -7.05 -0.71 -6.17
CA ALA A 33 -7.31 -1.13 -7.55
C ALA A 33 -7.45 -2.66 -7.71
N TYR A 34 -6.84 -3.44 -6.82
CA TYR A 34 -6.81 -4.89 -6.87
C TYR A 34 -7.19 -5.52 -5.52
N PRO A 35 -7.76 -6.74 -5.50
CA PRO A 35 -7.96 -7.48 -4.26
C PRO A 35 -6.63 -7.72 -3.54
N GLY A 36 -6.56 -7.34 -2.26
CA GLY A 36 -5.32 -7.41 -1.48
C GLY A 36 -4.35 -6.24 -1.73
N GLY A 37 -4.72 -5.26 -2.56
CA GLY A 37 -3.98 -4.02 -2.69
C GLY A 37 -3.98 -3.24 -1.37
N GLY A 38 -2.82 -2.70 -1.01
CA GLY A 38 -2.60 -1.92 0.21
C GLY A 38 -2.28 -2.72 1.46
N ASP A 39 -2.50 -4.04 1.52
CA ASP A 39 -2.08 -4.90 2.65
C ASP A 39 -0.59 -5.26 2.51
N VAL A 40 0.26 -4.26 2.72
CA VAL A 40 1.70 -4.33 2.41
C VAL A 40 2.51 -5.10 3.45
N ASP A 41 1.96 -5.26 4.66
CA ASP A 41 2.54 -6.09 5.70
C ASP A 41 2.02 -7.55 5.68
N ASN A 42 1.09 -7.86 4.76
CA ASN A 42 0.48 -9.18 4.57
C ASN A 42 -0.18 -9.71 5.85
N SER A 43 -0.78 -8.81 6.64
CA SER A 43 -1.48 -9.14 7.88
C SER A 43 -2.90 -9.65 7.65
N GLY A 44 -3.43 -9.52 6.43
CA GLY A 44 -4.82 -9.80 6.09
C GLY A 44 -5.77 -8.68 6.51
N ASN A 45 -5.26 -7.56 7.03
CA ASN A 45 -6.04 -6.45 7.53
C ASN A 45 -5.58 -5.14 6.91
N LEU A 46 -6.33 -4.61 5.95
CA LEU A 46 -6.04 -3.32 5.36
C LEU A 46 -6.33 -2.18 6.35
N ASN A 47 -5.27 -1.57 6.92
CA ASN A 47 -5.39 -0.54 7.95
C ASN A 47 -4.18 0.43 7.97
N VAL A 48 -4.07 1.27 9.01
CA VAL A 48 -3.00 2.27 9.12
C VAL A 48 -1.60 1.69 9.28
N ALA A 49 -1.49 0.45 9.77
CA ALA A 49 -0.22 -0.26 9.88
C ALA A 49 0.46 -0.39 8.51
N ASP A 50 -0.32 -0.63 7.46
CA ASP A 50 0.13 -0.69 6.08
C ASP A 50 0.75 0.63 5.61
N ALA A 51 0.05 1.74 5.87
CA ALA A 51 0.56 3.07 5.52
C ALA A 51 1.89 3.37 6.26
N MET A 52 1.99 2.99 7.54
CA MET A 52 3.22 3.11 8.30
C MET A 52 4.34 2.21 7.76
N TYR A 53 4.00 1.02 7.27
CA TYR A 53 4.94 0.10 6.63
C TYR A 53 5.50 0.70 5.33
N MET A 54 4.66 1.26 4.46
CA MET A 54 5.08 1.95 3.23
C MET A 54 6.04 3.12 3.53
N ILE A 55 5.75 3.92 4.55
CA ILE A 55 6.59 5.04 4.99
C ILE A 55 7.95 4.51 5.47
N ASN A 56 7.95 3.48 6.32
CA ASN A 56 9.18 2.89 6.85
C ASN A 56 10.06 2.28 5.77
N TYR A 57 9.46 1.56 4.81
CA TYR A 57 10.20 0.99 3.69
C TYR A 57 10.89 2.08 2.85
N ARG A 58 10.16 3.15 2.50
CA ARG A 58 10.71 4.27 1.70
C ARG A 58 11.79 5.08 2.39
N LEU A 59 11.64 5.34 3.69
CA LEU A 59 12.55 6.24 4.40
C LEU A 59 13.76 5.53 5.02
N ASN A 60 13.60 4.28 5.45
CA ASN A 60 14.57 3.60 6.31
C ASN A 60 15.15 2.32 5.70
N SER A 61 14.92 2.05 4.41
CA SER A 61 15.29 0.77 3.77
C SER A 61 14.75 -0.43 4.54
N GLY A 62 13.49 -0.34 4.97
CA GLY A 62 12.79 -1.44 5.65
C GLY A 62 12.67 -2.70 4.78
N GLN A 63 11.99 -3.73 5.29
CA GLN A 63 11.67 -4.88 4.44
C GLN A 63 10.79 -4.44 3.27
N PRO A 64 11.02 -4.98 2.05
CA PRO A 64 10.11 -4.77 0.94
C PRO A 64 8.69 -5.22 1.31
N PRO A 65 7.66 -4.67 0.64
CA PRO A 65 6.29 -5.13 0.81
C PRO A 65 6.20 -6.66 0.75
N GLY A 66 5.45 -7.26 1.69
CA GLY A 66 5.36 -8.73 1.86
C GLY A 66 4.56 -9.46 0.77
N CYS A 67 4.05 -8.72 -0.21
CA CYS A 67 3.35 -9.25 -1.36
C CYS A 67 4.33 -9.62 -2.46
N GLY A 68 4.22 -10.86 -2.94
CA GLY A 68 5.18 -11.48 -3.87
C GLY A 68 5.52 -10.61 -5.08
N ASP A 69 6.82 -10.58 -5.39
CA ASP A 69 7.46 -9.89 -6.52
C ASP A 69 6.81 -10.12 -7.88
#